data_AF-A0A918CPV7-F1
#
_entry.id   AF-A0A918CPV7-F1
#
_cell.length_a   1.000
_cell.length_b   1.000
_cell.length_c   1.000
_cell.angle_alpha   90.00
_cell.angle_beta   90.00
_cell.angle_gamma   90.00
#
_symmetry.space_group_name_H-M   'P 1'
#
loop_
_entity.id
_entity.type
_entity.pdbx_description
1 polymer ?
#
loop_
_entity_poly.entity_id
_entity_poly.type
_entity_poly.pdbx_seq_one_letter_code
_entity_poly.pdbx_strand_id
1 'polypeptide(L)'
;MAGVRLAEFAHHTWDVEVAFDHKAPLLSALTGLLLDQAGTFLNFLGKADALDARPLRIAVHTTAPERTFGLEVGNAITLTDEPDQPDAVLNAPAEWWLRLTTGRHAPAYTPSEVSLASTSLTLDDLRRVFPGF
;
A
#
# COMPACT_ATOMS: atom_id res chain seq x y z
N MET A 1 11.55 14.91 14.64
CA MET A 1 12.32 13.68 14.98
C MET A 1 11.50 12.63 15.72
N ALA A 2 10.66 13.00 16.70
CA ALA A 2 9.84 12.01 17.43
C ALA A 2 8.90 11.18 16.52
N GLY A 3 8.23 11.80 15.53
CA GLY A 3 7.34 11.08 14.60
C GLY A 3 8.06 10.01 13.75
N VAL A 4 9.30 10.27 13.33
CA VAL A 4 10.11 9.29 12.57
C VAL A 4 10.46 8.08 13.45
N ARG A 5 10.86 8.31 14.71
CA ARG A 5 11.16 7.22 15.65
C ARG A 5 9.93 6.42 16.05
N LEU A 6 8.77 7.07 16.15
CA LEU A 6 7.50 6.39 16.41
C LEU A 6 7.09 5.50 15.24
N ALA A 7 7.27 5.97 14.00
CA ALA A 7 6.95 5.18 12.82
C ALA A 7 7.91 4.00 12.61
N GLU A 8 9.21 4.20 12.90
CA GLU A 8 10.23 3.13 12.94
C GLU A 8 9.87 2.08 14.00
N PHE A 9 9.53 2.51 15.22
CA PHE A 9 9.11 1.61 16.29
C PHE A 9 7.81 0.86 15.95
N ALA A 10 6.84 1.53 15.33
CA ALA A 10 5.58 0.93 14.90
C ALA A 10 5.81 -0.13 13.81
N HIS A 11 6.63 0.16 12.79
CA HIS A 11 7.01 -0.84 11.79
C HIS A 11 7.74 -2.02 12.42
N HIS A 12 8.76 -1.79 13.27
CA HIS A 12 9.51 -2.90 13.87
C HIS A 12 8.70 -3.75 14.85
N THR A 13 7.80 -3.15 15.63
CA THR A 13 6.88 -3.90 16.49
C THR A 13 5.96 -4.76 15.64
N TRP A 14 5.43 -4.19 14.56
CA TRP A 14 4.58 -4.91 13.63
C TRP A 14 5.33 -6.03 12.90
N ASP A 15 6.60 -5.86 12.56
CA ASP A 15 7.44 -6.90 11.95
C ASP A 15 7.55 -8.12 12.87
N VAL A 16 7.73 -7.87 14.17
CA VAL A 16 7.76 -8.93 15.19
C VAL A 16 6.38 -9.58 15.31
N GLU A 17 5.31 -8.79 15.46
CA GLU A 17 3.96 -9.34 15.64
C GLU A 17 3.48 -10.13 14.41
N VAL A 18 3.74 -9.65 13.19
CA VAL A 18 3.38 -10.33 11.94
C VAL A 18 4.16 -11.63 11.73
N ALA A 19 5.41 -11.70 12.20
CA ALA A 19 6.19 -12.94 12.15
C ALA A 19 5.56 -14.07 12.98
N PHE A 20 4.80 -13.74 14.03
CA PHE A 20 4.12 -14.72 14.89
C PHE A 20 2.62 -14.86 14.58
N ASP A 21 1.97 -13.80 14.12
CA ASP A 21 0.58 -13.79 13.65
C ASP A 21 0.43 -12.89 12.42
N HIS A 22 0.27 -13.52 11.25
CA HIS A 22 0.12 -12.81 9.97
C HIS A 22 -1.14 -11.91 9.91
N LYS A 23 -2.05 -12.06 10.88
CA LYS A 23 -3.27 -11.26 11.04
C LYS A 23 -3.17 -10.23 12.17
N ALA A 24 -2.02 -10.08 12.82
CA ALA A 24 -1.83 -9.13 13.92
C ALA A 24 -2.20 -7.70 13.47
N PRO A 25 -3.26 -7.09 14.03
CA PRO A 25 -3.78 -5.83 13.53
C PRO A 25 -2.83 -4.68 13.86
N LEU A 26 -2.70 -3.72 12.94
CA LEU A 26 -2.03 -2.46 13.22
C LEU A 26 -2.99 -1.58 14.06
N LEU A 27 -2.50 -1.02 15.17
CA LEU A 27 -3.29 -0.06 15.95
C LEU A 27 -3.69 1.11 15.05
N SER A 28 -5.00 1.40 14.98
CA SER A 28 -5.57 2.38 14.04
C SER A 28 -4.90 3.77 14.10
N ALA A 29 -4.48 4.22 15.29
CA ALA A 29 -3.75 5.48 15.47
C ALA A 29 -2.36 5.49 14.81
N LEU A 30 -1.70 4.33 14.72
CA LEU A 30 -0.42 4.17 14.03
C LEU A 30 -0.62 4.02 12.52
N THR A 31 -1.71 3.40 12.09
CA THR A 31 -2.05 3.23 10.66
C THR A 31 -2.12 4.57 9.91
N GLY A 32 -2.74 5.59 10.51
CA GLY A 32 -2.80 6.93 9.90
C GLY A 32 -1.42 7.59 9.75
N LEU A 33 -0.57 7.49 10.77
CA LEU A 33 0.79 8.04 10.71
C LEU A 33 1.65 7.32 9.67
N LEU A 34 1.53 5.99 9.58
CA LEU A 34 2.27 5.20 8.60
C LEU A 34 1.80 5.46 7.17
N LEU A 35 0.49 5.68 6.96
CA LEU A 35 -0.04 6.12 5.67
C LEU A 35 0.58 7.45 5.23
N ASP A 36 0.59 8.45 6.13
CA ASP A 36 1.15 9.77 5.82
C ASP A 36 2.66 9.69 5.49
N GLN A 37 3.37 8.71 6.06
CA GLN A 37 4.79 8.49 5.78
C GLN A 37 5.07 7.61 4.55
N ALA A 38 4.12 6.76 4.13
CA ALA A 38 4.31 5.75 3.08
C ALA A 38 4.88 6.34 1.78
N GLY A 39 4.43 7.54 1.41
CA GLY A 39 4.93 8.28 0.24
C GLY A 39 6.45 8.44 0.18
N THR A 40 7.12 8.50 1.34
CA THR A 40 8.58 8.71 1.42
C THR A 40 9.38 7.49 0.94
N PHE A 41 8.81 6.28 1.04
CA PHE A 41 9.56 5.04 0.80
C PHE A 41 9.03 4.24 -0.40
N LEU A 42 7.85 4.56 -0.92
CA LEU A 42 7.21 3.79 -2.00
C LEU A 42 8.08 3.64 -3.25
N ASN A 43 8.81 4.67 -3.64
CA ASN A 43 9.70 4.60 -4.80
C ASN A 43 10.89 3.64 -4.58
N PHE A 44 11.29 3.38 -3.33
CA PHE A 44 12.35 2.42 -3.00
C PHE A 44 11.83 0.99 -2.88
N LEU A 45 10.59 0.83 -2.42
CA LEU A 45 9.96 -0.48 -2.19
C LEU A 45 9.34 -1.07 -3.45
N GLY A 46 8.87 -0.21 -4.34
CA GLY A 46 8.15 -0.61 -5.54
C GLY A 46 9.07 -0.93 -6.73
N LYS A 47 8.63 -1.86 -7.57
CA LYS A 47 9.27 -2.25 -8.83
C LYS A 47 8.36 -1.90 -10.00
N ALA A 48 8.49 -0.69 -10.53
CA ALA A 48 7.61 -0.19 -11.59
C ALA A 48 7.69 -1.03 -12.87
N ASP A 49 8.88 -1.56 -13.18
CA ASP A 49 9.12 -2.45 -14.33
C ASP A 49 8.34 -3.77 -14.27
N ALA A 50 7.74 -4.11 -13.12
CA ALA A 50 6.88 -5.28 -13.00
C ALA A 50 5.63 -5.19 -13.89
N LEU A 51 5.24 -4.00 -14.37
CA LEU A 51 4.06 -3.79 -15.22
C LEU A 51 4.40 -3.55 -16.70
N ASP A 52 5.53 -4.08 -17.17
CA ASP A 52 6.02 -3.93 -18.55
C ASP A 52 6.12 -2.45 -18.98
N ALA A 53 6.51 -1.58 -18.05
CA ALA A 53 6.66 -0.13 -18.24
C ALA A 53 5.38 0.61 -18.71
N ARG A 54 4.19 0.06 -18.48
CA ARG A 54 2.93 0.79 -18.74
C ARG A 54 2.67 1.79 -17.60
N PRO A 55 2.63 3.11 -17.87
CA PRO A 55 2.24 4.08 -16.86
C PRO A 55 0.78 3.87 -16.46
N LEU A 56 0.52 3.84 -15.14
CA LEU A 56 -0.80 3.62 -14.56
C LEU A 56 -1.06 4.62 -13.44
N ARG A 57 -2.27 5.19 -13.45
CA ARG A 57 -2.79 6.06 -12.39
C ARG A 57 -3.91 5.33 -11.67
N ILE A 58 -3.72 5.09 -10.38
CA ILE A 58 -4.64 4.30 -9.57
C ILE A 58 -5.22 5.21 -8.50
N ALA A 59 -6.54 5.34 -8.43
CA ALA A 59 -7.20 5.94 -7.27
C ALA A 59 -7.22 4.92 -6.12
N VAL A 60 -6.79 5.33 -4.94
CA VAL A 60 -6.72 4.49 -3.74
C VAL A 60 -7.61 5.08 -2.67
N HIS A 61 -8.59 4.29 -2.23
CA HIS A 61 -9.48 4.61 -1.13
C HIS A 61 -9.22 3.67 0.02
N THR A 62 -8.79 4.22 1.15
CA THR A 62 -8.59 3.43 2.37
C THR A 62 -9.78 3.52 3.30
N THR A 63 -9.99 2.50 4.12
CA THR A 63 -10.87 2.55 5.30
C THR A 63 -10.04 2.37 6.57
N ALA A 64 -10.53 2.93 7.69
CA ALA A 64 -9.92 2.81 9.03
C ALA A 64 -8.40 3.09 9.10
N PRO A 65 -7.92 4.30 8.76
CA PRO A 65 -8.71 5.51 8.50
C PRO A 65 -9.15 5.69 7.04
N GLU A 66 -10.19 6.48 6.85
CA GLU A 66 -10.62 6.93 5.53
C GLU A 66 -9.60 7.94 4.95
N ARG A 67 -9.12 7.63 3.74
CA ARG A 67 -8.27 8.51 2.92
C ARG A 67 -8.53 8.24 1.45
N THR A 68 -8.24 9.24 0.64
CA THR A 68 -8.31 9.17 -0.81
C THR A 68 -7.06 9.82 -1.38
N PHE A 69 -6.36 9.12 -2.26
CA PHE A 69 -5.12 9.57 -2.90
C PHE A 69 -4.85 8.79 -4.20
N GLY A 70 -3.93 9.28 -5.01
CA GLY A 70 -3.46 8.59 -6.21
C GLY A 70 -2.18 7.79 -5.96
N LEU A 71 -2.02 6.69 -6.68
CA LEU A 71 -0.76 5.98 -6.88
C LEU A 71 -0.42 6.02 -8.38
N GLU A 72 0.70 6.64 -8.72
CA GLU A 72 1.27 6.57 -10.05
C GLU A 72 2.36 5.51 -10.10
N VAL A 73 2.26 4.61 -11.08
CA VAL A 73 3.27 3.60 -11.39
C VAL A 73 3.77 3.88 -12.79
N GLY A 74 4.99 4.38 -12.94
CA GLY A 74 5.59 4.72 -14.23
C GLY A 74 7.12 4.59 -14.18
N ASN A 75 7.85 5.66 -14.49
CA ASN A 75 9.31 5.69 -14.30
C ASN A 75 9.72 5.63 -12.81
N ALA A 76 8.79 5.99 -11.93
CA ALA A 76 8.89 5.98 -10.49
C ALA A 76 7.54 5.53 -9.92
N ILE A 77 7.52 5.20 -8.63
CA ILE A 77 6.28 4.92 -7.91
C ILE A 77 6.04 6.02 -6.88
N THR A 78 4.96 6.77 -7.06
CA THR A 78 4.70 7.99 -6.31
C THR A 78 3.24 8.07 -5.85
N LEU A 79 3.04 8.65 -4.67
CA LEU A 79 1.71 9.08 -4.24
C LEU A 79 1.42 10.48 -4.75
N THR A 80 0.18 10.68 -5.19
CA THR A 80 -0.34 11.94 -5.71
C THR A 80 -1.69 12.25 -5.06
N ASP A 81 -2.26 13.40 -5.40
CA ASP A 81 -3.70 13.59 -5.22
C ASP A 81 -4.48 12.56 -6.07
N GLU A 82 -5.75 12.35 -5.72
CA GLU A 82 -6.64 11.47 -6.47
C GLU A 82 -6.73 11.94 -7.94
N PRO A 83 -6.49 11.05 -8.92
CA PRO A 83 -6.59 11.42 -10.33
C PRO A 83 -8.06 11.56 -10.75
N ASP A 84 -8.38 12.60 -11.54
CA ASP A 84 -9.72 12.79 -12.11
C ASP A 84 -10.15 11.63 -13.03
N GLN A 85 -9.18 10.96 -13.65
CA GLN A 85 -9.37 9.85 -14.58
C GLN A 85 -8.41 8.69 -14.24
N PRO A 86 -8.75 7.88 -13.24
CA PRO A 86 -7.94 6.72 -12.88
C PRO A 86 -8.07 5.59 -13.92
N ASP A 87 -6.97 4.89 -14.15
CA ASP A 87 -6.93 3.64 -14.92
C ASP A 87 -7.44 2.44 -14.08
N ALA A 88 -7.38 2.57 -12.75
CA ALA A 88 -7.92 1.61 -11.80
C ALA A 88 -8.35 2.27 -10.48
N VAL A 89 -9.33 1.69 -9.80
CA VAL A 89 -9.75 2.13 -8.46
C VAL A 89 -9.58 0.98 -7.47
N LEU A 90 -8.74 1.20 -6.45
CA LEU A 90 -8.49 0.27 -5.36
C LEU A 90 -9.24 0.75 -4.11
N ASN A 91 -10.14 -0.08 -3.57
CA ASN A 91 -10.72 0.12 -2.24
C ASN A 91 -10.16 -0.95 -1.30
N ALA A 92 -9.60 -0.54 -0.17
CA ALA A 92 -8.99 -1.48 0.77
C ALA A 92 -8.92 -0.89 2.19
N PRO A 93 -8.73 -1.71 3.24
CA PRO A 93 -8.29 -1.19 4.53
C PRO A 93 -6.93 -0.50 4.42
N ALA A 94 -6.73 0.56 5.20
CA ALA A 94 -5.44 1.25 5.29
C ALA A 94 -4.30 0.30 5.70
N GLU A 95 -4.57 -0.62 6.63
CA GLU A 95 -3.61 -1.66 7.01
C GLU A 95 -3.26 -2.58 5.83
N TRP A 96 -4.25 -2.95 5.02
CA TRP A 96 -4.02 -3.81 3.85
C TRP A 96 -3.12 -3.12 2.84
N TRP A 97 -3.35 -1.84 2.58
CA TRP A 97 -2.49 -1.01 1.73
C TRP A 97 -1.04 -0.96 2.24
N LEU A 98 -0.85 -0.78 3.55
CA LEU A 98 0.49 -0.80 4.17
C LEU A 98 1.15 -2.18 4.04
N ARG A 99 0.41 -3.27 4.22
CA ARG A 99 0.92 -4.64 3.99
C ARG A 99 1.31 -4.86 2.53
N LEU A 100 0.49 -4.42 1.59
CA LEU A 100 0.80 -4.53 0.16
C LEU A 100 2.11 -3.80 -0.15
N THR A 101 2.19 -2.53 0.21
CA THR A 101 3.31 -1.65 -0.17
C THR A 101 4.64 -2.03 0.50
N THR A 102 4.58 -2.74 1.61
CA THR A 102 5.76 -3.34 2.29
C THR A 102 6.04 -4.79 1.86
N GLY A 103 5.28 -5.34 0.91
CA GLY A 103 5.42 -6.71 0.40
C GLY A 103 5.02 -7.83 1.36
N ARG A 104 4.21 -7.50 2.38
CA ARG A 104 3.77 -8.42 3.44
C ARG A 104 2.37 -8.98 3.22
N HIS A 105 1.84 -8.86 1.99
CA HIS A 105 0.48 -9.28 1.69
C HIS A 105 0.40 -10.40 0.65
N ALA A 106 0.31 -11.64 1.13
CA ALA A 106 0.00 -12.79 0.28
C ALA A 106 -1.50 -12.84 -0.10
N PRO A 107 -1.87 -13.40 -1.28
CA PRO A 107 -3.25 -13.50 -1.73
C PRO A 107 -4.21 -14.15 -0.73
N ALA A 108 -3.73 -15.15 0.02
CA ALA A 108 -4.52 -15.88 1.02
C ALA A 108 -5.02 -15.01 2.18
N TYR A 109 -4.44 -13.82 2.38
CA TYR A 109 -4.80 -12.92 3.48
C TYR A 109 -5.65 -11.74 3.03
N THR A 110 -6.08 -11.68 1.77
CA THR A 110 -6.86 -10.56 1.24
C THR A 110 -8.29 -10.59 1.79
N PRO A 111 -8.71 -9.58 2.56
CA PRO A 111 -10.08 -9.45 3.04
C PRO A 111 -11.06 -9.30 1.88
N SER A 112 -12.29 -9.78 2.05
CA SER A 112 -13.35 -9.69 1.03
C SER A 112 -13.77 -8.26 0.67
N GLU A 113 -13.49 -7.30 1.56
CA GLU A 113 -13.73 -5.87 1.34
C GLU A 113 -12.70 -5.20 0.42
N VAL A 114 -11.57 -5.86 0.13
CA VAL A 114 -10.60 -5.36 -0.85
C VAL A 114 -11.15 -5.59 -2.26
N SER A 115 -11.19 -4.52 -3.05
CA SER A 115 -11.63 -4.56 -4.44
C SER A 115 -10.75 -3.70 -5.33
N LEU A 116 -10.52 -4.19 -6.55
CA LEU A 116 -9.83 -3.46 -7.61
C LEU A 116 -10.73 -3.42 -8.85
N ALA A 117 -11.23 -2.23 -9.17
CA ALA A 117 -11.94 -1.99 -10.42
C ALA A 117 -10.92 -1.59 -11.49
N SER A 118 -10.65 -2.47 -12.44
CA SER A 118 -9.75 -2.23 -13.58
C SER A 118 -10.07 -3.16 -14.74
N THR A 119 -9.66 -2.78 -15.95
CA THR A 119 -9.73 -3.61 -17.16
C THR A 119 -8.41 -4.30 -17.49
N SER A 120 -7.29 -3.84 -16.93
CA SER A 120 -5.93 -4.25 -17.32
C SER A 120 -4.99 -4.54 -16.14
N LEU A 121 -5.46 -4.36 -14.90
CA LEU A 121 -4.69 -4.55 -13.69
C LEU A 121 -5.40 -5.51 -12.74
N THR A 122 -4.65 -6.43 -12.15
CA THR A 122 -5.11 -7.35 -11.10
C THR A 122 -4.44 -7.04 -9.76
N LEU A 123 -4.99 -7.57 -8.67
CA LEU A 123 -4.33 -7.47 -7.35
C LEU A 123 -2.98 -8.19 -7.33
N ASP A 124 -2.80 -9.25 -8.12
CA ASP A 124 -1.51 -9.94 -8.22
C ASP A 124 -0.47 -9.08 -8.95
N ASP A 125 -0.87 -8.29 -9.92
CA ASP A 125 0.01 -7.31 -10.56
C ASP A 125 0.51 -6.27 -9.56
N LEU A 126 -0.37 -5.76 -8.69
CA LEU A 126 0.01 -4.87 -7.59
C LEU A 126 0.98 -5.53 -6.60
N ARG A 127 0.80 -6.83 -6.29
CA ARG A 127 1.76 -7.56 -5.45
C ARG A 127 3.12 -7.73 -6.11
N ARG A 128 3.17 -7.86 -7.45
CA ARG A 128 4.44 -7.89 -8.20
C ARG A 128 5.15 -6.53 -8.19
N VAL A 129 4.38 -5.43 -8.17
CA VAL A 129 4.92 -4.07 -7.99
C VAL A 129 5.52 -3.91 -6.60
N PHE A 130 4.93 -4.48 -5.56
CA PHE A 130 5.42 -4.39 -4.18
C PHE A 130 5.83 -5.77 -3.63
N PRO A 131 6.96 -6.35 -4.06
CA PRO A 131 7.37 -7.69 -3.65
C PRO A 131 7.95 -7.76 -2.22
N GLY A 132 8.27 -6.61 -1.61
CA GLY A 132 8.95 -6.54 -0.31
C GLY A 132 10.47 -6.54 -0.42
N PHE A 133 11.14 -6.65 0.73
CA PHE A 133 12.60 -6.73 0.87
C PHE A 133 13.13 -8.15 0.60
#